data_AF-A0A2V6MLK7-F1
#
_entry.id   AF-A0A2V6MLK7-F1
#
_cell.length_a   1.000
_cell.length_b   1.000
_cell.length_c   1.000
_cell.angle_alpha   90.00
_cell.angle_beta   90.00
_cell.angle_gamma   90.00
#
_symmetry.space_group_name_H-M   'P 1'
#
loop_
_entity.id
_entity.type
_entity.pdbx_description
1 polymer ?
#
loop_
_entity_poly.entity_id
_entity_poly.type
_entity_poly.pdbx_seq_one_letter_code
_entity_poly.pdbx_strand_id
1 'polypeptide(L)' 'YCAAGNQPRLKATSTDDVNKVVKFHMVDITNMPTPEAGHVRDLELRLTSPSQITILFTFVGSGKESVERIELARKA' A
#
# COMPACT_ATOMS: atom_id res chain seq x y z
N TYR A 1 6.14 -8.23 -4.90
CA TYR A 1 5.49 -8.42 -6.21
C TYR A 1 3.99 -8.21 -6.01
N CYS A 2 3.34 -7.35 -6.78
CA CYS A 2 1.88 -7.20 -6.66
C CYS A 2 1.20 -8.47 -7.18
N ALA A 3 0.14 -8.94 -6.52
CA ALA A 3 -0.62 -10.10 -6.99
C ALA A 3 -1.18 -9.91 -8.41
N ALA A 4 -1.30 -8.65 -8.86
CA ALA A 4 -1.72 -8.29 -10.22
C ALA A 4 -0.64 -8.48 -11.30
N GLY A 5 0.55 -9.00 -10.98
CA GLY A 5 1.58 -9.28 -11.98
C GLY A 5 2.46 -8.07 -12.35
N ASN A 6 2.28 -6.93 -11.70
CA ASN A 6 3.06 -5.72 -11.89
C ASN A 6 3.94 -5.39 -10.67
N GLN A 7 4.79 -4.38 -10.82
CA GLN A 7 5.76 -3.98 -9.80
C GLN A 7 5.71 -2.46 -9.56
N PRO A 8 4.73 -1.97 -8.80
CA PRO A 8 4.69 -0.56 -8.41
C PRO A 8 5.81 -0.24 -7.42
N ARG A 9 6.49 0.88 -7.64
CA ARG A 9 7.46 1.43 -6.71
C ARG A 9 6.82 2.55 -5.91
N LEU A 10 6.70 2.35 -4.61
CA LEU A 10 6.12 3.34 -3.70
C LEU A 10 7.22 4.12 -2.97
N LYS A 11 7.00 5.42 -2.77
CA LYS A 11 7.88 6.29 -1.98
C LYS A 11 7.10 6.92 -0.84
N ALA A 12 7.72 7.00 0.33
CA ALA A 12 7.14 7.71 1.47
C ALA A 12 6.91 9.18 1.13
N THR A 13 5.70 9.67 1.37
CA THR A 13 5.29 11.05 1.10
C THR A 13 5.09 11.85 2.38
N SER A 14 4.71 11.19 3.48
CA SER A 14 4.58 11.82 4.78
C SER A 14 4.65 10.82 5.95
N THR A 15 4.97 11.36 7.11
CA THR A 15 4.97 10.67 8.40
C THR A 15 4.14 11.48 9.40
N ASP A 16 3.29 10.81 10.16
CA ASP A 16 2.58 11.36 11.30
C ASP A 16 3.06 10.65 12.57
N ASP A 17 3.85 11.37 13.37
CA ASP A 17 4.44 10.82 14.57
C ASP A 17 3.46 10.69 15.74
N VAL A 18 2.35 11.43 15.73
CA VAL A 18 1.33 11.36 16.77
C VAL A 18 0.51 10.09 16.59
N ASN A 19 0.05 9.84 15.36
CA ASN A 19 -0.75 8.66 15.02
C ASN A 19 0.08 7.46 14.56
N LYS A 20 1.41 7.60 14.51
CA LYS A 20 2.37 6.59 14.05
C LYS A 20 2.02 6.01 12.67
N VAL A 21 1.81 6.92 11.72
CA VAL A 21 1.43 6.59 10.34
C VAL A 21 2.54 6.98 9.38
N VAL A 22 2.84 6.11 8.41
CA VAL A 22 3.66 6.44 7.24
C VAL A 22 2.84 6.25 5.98
N LYS A 23 2.75 7.28 5.15
CA LYS A 23 2.04 7.25 3.87
C LYS A 23 3.04 7.11 2.73
N PHE A 24 2.70 6.27 1.76
CA PHE A 24 3.48 6.05 0.55
C PHE A 24 2.59 6.24 -0.67
N HIS A 25 3.18 6.78 -1.73
CA HIS A 25 2.53 6.97 -3.02
C HIS A 25 3.39 6.37 -4.14
N MET A 26 2.75 5.86 -5.19
CA MET A 26 3.41 5.33 -6.37
C MET A 26 4.21 6.40 -7.10
N VAL A 27 5.43 6.05 -7.49
CA VAL A 27 6.29 6.92 -8.33
C VAL A 27 6.29 6.44 -9.77
N ASP A 28 6.47 5.14 -9.97
CA ASP A 28 6.39 4.47 -11.26
C ASP A 28 5.99 2.99 -11.07
N ILE A 29 5.73 2.31 -12.19
CA ILE A 29 5.31 0.93 -12.22
C ILE A 29 5.87 0.23 -13.46
N THR A 30 6.33 -1.01 -13.29
CA THR A 30 6.76 -1.88 -14.39
C THR A 30 5.85 -3.08 -14.53
N ASN A 31 5.90 -3.75 -15.69
CA ASN A 31 5.08 -4.91 -16.05
C ASN A 31 3.57 -4.64 -16.01
N MET A 32 3.15 -3.43 -16.40
CA MET A 32 1.73 -3.13 -16.61
C MET A 32 1.27 -3.72 -17.95
N PRO A 33 0.28 -4.64 -17.97
CA PRO A 33 -0.20 -5.23 -19.23
C PRO A 33 -1.03 -4.25 -20.05
N THR A 34 -1.75 -3.33 -19.40
CA THR A 34 -2.47 -2.21 -20.02
C THR A 34 -2.42 -0.99 -19.08
N PRO A 35 -2.66 0.24 -19.56
CA PRO A 35 -2.70 1.43 -18.71
C PRO A 35 -3.76 1.37 -17.60
N GLU A 36 -4.87 0.66 -17.82
CA GLU A 36 -5.99 0.52 -16.89
C GLU A 36 -5.87 -0.70 -15.97
N ALA A 37 -4.79 -1.49 -16.10
CA ALA A 37 -4.59 -2.70 -15.34
C ALA A 37 -4.51 -2.41 -13.83
N GLY A 38 -5.02 -3.34 -13.04
CA GLY A 38 -5.10 -3.18 -11.59
C GLY A 38 -3.72 -3.07 -10.95
N HIS A 39 -3.49 -2.09 -10.08
CA HIS A 39 -2.23 -1.92 -9.35
C HIS A 39 -2.42 -1.19 -8.02
N VAL A 40 -1.41 -1.30 -7.14
CA VAL A 40 -1.35 -0.52 -5.89
C VAL A 40 -0.89 0.90 -6.21
N ARG A 41 -1.68 1.90 -5.81
CA ARG A 41 -1.33 3.33 -5.93
C ARG A 41 -0.77 3.89 -4.62
N ASP A 42 -1.40 3.55 -3.49
CA ASP A 42 -1.02 4.08 -2.18
C ASP A 42 -0.84 2.95 -1.16
N LEU A 43 -0.01 3.23 -0.16
CA LEU A 43 0.10 2.40 1.04
C LEU A 43 0.08 3.30 2.27
N GLU A 44 -0.72 2.92 3.26
CA GLU A 44 -0.65 3.49 4.60
C GLU A 44 -0.22 2.43 5.61
N LEU A 45 0.91 2.67 6.27
CA LEU A 45 1.44 1.82 7.32
C LEU A 45 1.14 2.47 8.67
N ARG A 46 0.39 1.77 9.52
CA ARG A 46 0.09 2.20 10.90
C ARG A 46 0.81 1.31 11.89
N LEU A 47 1.64 1.89 12.74
CA LEU A 47 2.32 1.20 13.83
C LEU A 47 1.45 1.32 15.09
N THR A 48 0.43 0.46 15.20
CA THR A 48 -0.62 0.59 16.23
C THR A 48 -0.14 0.20 17.62
N SER A 49 0.86 -0.66 17.73
CA SER A 49 1.55 -0.99 18.99
C SER A 49 2.95 -1.57 18.71
N PRO A 50 3.80 -1.83 19.74
CA PRO A 50 5.12 -2.43 19.54
C PRO A 50 5.11 -3.82 18.85
N SER A 51 3.96 -4.50 18.81
CA SER A 51 3.81 -5.84 18.25
C SER A 51 2.71 -5.94 17.19
N GLN A 52 2.07 -4.83 16.81
CA GLN A 52 0.98 -4.82 15.83
C GLN A 52 1.18 -3.74 14.78
N ILE A 53 0.89 -4.10 13.53
CA ILE A 53 0.83 -3.15 12.43
C ILE A 53 -0.46 -3.36 11.63
N THR A 54 -0.96 -2.27 11.06
CA THR A 54 -1.98 -2.31 10.01
C THR A 54 -1.38 -1.78 8.72
N ILE A 55 -1.61 -2.49 7.63
CA ILE A 55 -1.24 -2.07 6.27
C ILE A 55 -2.54 -1.85 5.50
N LEU A 56 -2.70 -0.67 4.93
CA LEU A 56 -3.79 -0.34 4.01
C LEU A 56 -3.20 -0.16 2.62
N PHE A 57 -3.62 -0.99 1.67
CA PHE A 57 -3.27 -0.85 0.26
C PHE A 57 -4.44 -0.23 -0.50
N THR A 58 -4.21 0.92 -1.12
CA THR A 58 -5.17 1.47 -2.10
C THR A 58 -4.88 0.87 -3.46
N PHE A 59 -5.79 0.04 -3.95
CA PHE A 59 -5.72 -0.59 -5.25
C PHE A 59 -6.63 0.14 -6.24
N VAL A 60 -6.13 0.39 -7.44
CA VAL A 60 -6.89 1.02 -8.53
C VAL A 60 -6.90 0.12 -9.75
N GLY A 61 -8.02 0.07 -10.48
CA GLY A 61 -8.14 -0.69 -11.73
C GLY A 61 -9.52 -0.53 -12.35
N SER A 62 -9.58 -0.48 -13.69
CA SER A 62 -10.83 -0.32 -14.45
C SER A 62 -11.73 0.83 -13.96
N GLY A 63 -11.12 1.97 -13.60
CA GLY A 63 -11.83 3.16 -13.10
C GLY A 63 -12.40 3.04 -11.68
N LYS A 64 -12.05 1.99 -10.93
CA LYS A 64 -12.47 1.78 -9.54
C LYS A 64 -11.29 1.80 -8.60
N GLU A 65 -11.59 2.14 -7.34
CA GLU A 65 -10.65 2.12 -6.23
C GLU A 65 -11.19 1.18 -5.14
N SER A 66 -10.30 0.44 -4.50
CA SER A 66 -10.58 -0.36 -3.31
C SER A 66 -9.44 -0.25 -2.29
N VAL A 67 -9.75 -0.53 -1.03
CA VAL A 67 -8.76 -0.55 0.06
C VAL A 67 -8.70 -1.96 0.63
N GLU A 68 -7.54 -2.60 0.54
CA GLU A 68 -7.24 -3.84 1.25
C GLU A 68 -6.62 -3.51 2.60
N ARG A 69 -7.18 -4.08 3.67
CA ARG A 69 -6.69 -3.92 5.04
C ARG A 69 -6.09 -5.23 5.53
N ILE A 70 -4.81 -5.18 5.89
CA ILE A 70 -4.08 -6.30 6.47
C ILE A 70 -3.66 -5.93 7.89
N GLU A 71 -3.96 -6.79 8.85
CA GLU A 71 -3.54 -6.64 10.25
C GLU A 71 -2.55 -7.74 10.59
N LEU A 72 -1.38 -7.35 11.08
CA LEU A 72 -0.30 -8.27 11.42
C LEU A 72 0.05 -8.09 12.89
N ALA A 73 0.19 -9.22 13.59
CA ALA A 73 0.68 -9.26 14.96
C ALA A 73 1.93 -10.13 15.03
N ARG A 74 2.90 -9.72 15.84
CA ARG A 74 4.07 -10.55 16.16
C ARG A 74 3.60 -11.83 16.85
N LYS A 75 3.99 -12.98 16.31
CA LYS A 75 3.79 -14.27 17.00
C LYS A 75 4.76 -14.37 18.18
N ALA A 76 4.24 -14.80 19.33
CA ALA A 76 5.02 -15.06 20.55
C ALA A 76 5.93 -16.28 20.38
#